data_AF-A0A920V0C4-F1
#
_entry.id   AF-A0A920V0C4-F1
#
_cell.length_a   1.000
_cell.length_b   1.000
_cell.length_c   1.000
_cell.angle_alpha   90.00
_cell.angle_beta   90.00
_cell.angle_gamma   90.00
#
_symmetry.space_group_name_H-M   'P 1'
#
loop_
_entity.id
_entity.type
_entity.pdbx_description
1 polymer ?
#
loop_
_entity_poly.entity_id
_entity_poly.type
_entity_poly.pdbx_seq_one_letter_code
_entity_poly.pdbx_strand_id
1 'polypeptide(L)'
;MTGASGCDLITRLLRGTKLRFDQYRAGAQTRHYLQGFHPTATCGAFGAAAAAGRLFGLDAEEQSRAFGLVGSQAAGSMQFLEEGLE
;
A
#
# COMPACT_ATOMS: atom_id res chain seq x y z
N MET A 1 -1.48 -5.09 21.27
CA MET A 1 -2.34 -4.90 20.08
C MET A 1 -3.28 -3.73 20.37
N THR A 2 -3.58 -2.86 19.41
CA THR A 2 -4.05 -1.46 19.60
C THR A 2 -5.36 -1.23 20.36
N GLY A 3 -6.08 -2.27 20.78
CA GLY A 3 -7.38 -2.15 21.48
C GLY A 3 -8.51 -1.57 20.62
N ALA A 4 -8.29 -1.38 19.31
CA ALA A 4 -9.26 -0.79 18.40
C ALA A 4 -10.49 -1.69 18.20
N SER A 5 -11.67 -1.07 18.12
CA SER A 5 -12.90 -1.79 17.77
C SER A 5 -12.87 -2.27 16.30
N GLY A 6 -13.75 -3.20 15.93
CA GLY A 6 -13.90 -3.62 14.54
C GLY A 6 -14.29 -2.46 13.61
N CYS A 7 -15.16 -1.55 14.07
CA CYS A 7 -15.51 -0.33 13.33
C CYS A 7 -14.31 0.59 13.13
N ASP A 8 -13.45 0.76 14.14
CA ASP A 8 -12.23 1.57 14.02
C ASP A 8 -11.26 0.95 13.03
N LEU A 9 -11.11 -0.37 13.07
CA LEU A 9 -10.27 -1.10 12.12
C LEU A 9 -10.74 -0.86 10.67
N ILE A 10 -12.02 -1.08 10.39
CA ILE A 10 -12.60 -0.90 9.04
C ILE A 10 -12.44 0.55 8.59
N THR A 11 -12.76 1.50 9.48
CA THR A 11 -12.66 2.94 9.19
C THR A 11 -11.23 3.37 8.84
N ARG A 12 -10.24 2.91 9.60
CA ARG A 12 -8.84 3.25 9.37
C ARG A 12 -8.28 2.56 8.12
N LEU A 13 -8.70 1.33 7.84
CA LEU A 13 -8.38 0.61 6.62
C LEU A 13 -8.90 1.36 5.38
N LEU A 14 -10.18 1.75 5.38
CA LEU A 14 -10.81 2.50 4.28
C LEU A 14 -10.16 3.86 4.05
N ARG A 15 -9.72 4.56 5.11
CA ARG A 15 -8.94 5.79 4.93
C ARG A 15 -7.54 5.53 4.39
N GLY A 16 -6.93 4.38 4.70
CA GLY A 16 -5.64 3.96 4.15
C GLY A 16 -5.70 3.67 2.65
N THR A 17 -6.80 3.07 2.16
CA THR A 17 -6.98 2.78 0.72
C THR A 17 -7.06 4.05 -0.14
N LYS A 18 -7.42 5.20 0.44
CA LYS A 18 -7.37 6.50 -0.26
C LYS A 18 -6.00 6.78 -0.91
N LEU A 19 -4.91 6.43 -0.23
CA LEU A 19 -3.55 6.63 -0.77
C LEU A 19 -3.35 5.86 -2.09
N ARG A 20 -3.93 4.65 -2.20
CA ARG A 20 -3.88 3.86 -3.44
C ARG A 20 -4.63 4.55 -4.58
N PHE A 21 -5.79 5.14 -4.31
CA PHE A 21 -6.54 5.91 -5.31
C PHE A 21 -5.79 7.16 -5.77
N ASP A 22 -5.10 7.85 -4.86
CA ASP A 22 -4.29 9.02 -5.22
C ASP A 22 -3.09 8.60 -6.10
N GLN A 23 -2.45 7.46 -5.81
CA GLN A 23 -1.42 6.86 -6.67
C GLN A 23 -1.94 6.44 -8.04
N TYR A 24 -3.17 5.92 -8.13
CA TYR A 24 -3.84 5.62 -9.39
C TYR A 24 -4.04 6.90 -10.22
N ARG A 25 -4.57 7.96 -9.62
CA ARG A 25 -4.75 9.27 -10.29
C ARG A 25 -3.43 9.88 -10.75
N ALA A 26 -2.34 9.66 -10.02
CA ALA A 26 -0.99 10.10 -10.39
C ALA A 26 -0.31 9.20 -11.46
N GLY A 27 -0.99 8.16 -11.94
CA GLY A 27 -0.51 7.23 -12.98
C GLY A 27 0.54 6.22 -12.52
N ALA A 28 0.79 6.09 -11.21
CA ALA A 28 1.80 5.16 -10.69
C ALA A 28 1.43 3.69 -10.98
N GLN A 29 0.14 3.35 -10.84
CA GLN A 29 -0.36 1.98 -11.11
C GLN A 29 -0.10 1.57 -12.57
N THR A 30 -0.43 2.46 -13.51
CA THR A 30 -0.21 2.23 -14.95
C THR A 30 1.27 2.07 -15.27
N ARG A 31 2.13 2.94 -14.72
CA ARG A 31 3.59 2.84 -14.91
C ARG A 31 4.15 1.52 -14.39
N HIS A 32 3.71 1.07 -13.21
CA HIS A 32 4.16 -0.19 -12.63
C HIS A 32 3.77 -1.39 -13.49
N TYR A 33 2.53 -1.44 -13.99
CA TYR A 33 2.13 -2.49 -14.94
C TYR A 33 3.03 -2.50 -16.19
N LEU A 34 3.29 -1.33 -16.79
CA LEU A 34 4.14 -1.21 -17.98
C LEU A 34 5.60 -1.61 -17.74
N GLN A 35 6.04 -1.64 -16.49
CA GLN A 35 7.39 -2.05 -16.08
C GLN A 35 7.44 -3.51 -15.58
N GLY A 36 6.36 -4.27 -15.72
CA GLY A 36 6.27 -5.66 -15.25
C GLY A 36 6.05 -5.80 -13.73
N PHE A 37 5.81 -4.70 -13.01
CA PHE A 37 5.52 -4.74 -11.58
C PHE A 37 4.03 -4.89 -11.30
N HIS A 38 3.69 -5.68 -10.28
CA HIS A 38 2.32 -5.85 -9.80
C HIS A 38 1.93 -4.66 -8.92
N PRO A 39 0.99 -3.78 -9.34
CA PRO A 39 0.69 -2.55 -8.61
C PRO A 39 -0.05 -2.77 -7.29
N THR A 40 -0.90 -3.80 -7.20
CA THR A 40 -1.50 -4.22 -5.92
C THR A 40 -0.44 -4.45 -4.85
N ALA A 41 0.71 -5.02 -5.19
CA ALA A 41 1.79 -5.26 -4.24
C ALA A 41 2.62 -3.98 -3.99
N THR A 42 3.14 -3.36 -5.05
CA THR A 42 4.04 -2.19 -4.92
C THR A 42 3.35 -0.95 -4.38
N CYS A 43 2.18 -0.58 -4.91
CA CYS A 43 1.40 0.56 -4.44
C CYS A 43 0.54 0.23 -3.23
N GLY A 44 0.04 -1.01 -3.15
CA GLY A 44 -0.80 -1.42 -2.02
C GLY A 44 -0.06 -1.46 -0.69
N ALA A 45 1.24 -1.74 -0.68
CA ALA A 45 2.07 -1.70 0.51
C ALA A 45 2.01 -0.32 1.21
N PHE A 46 2.03 0.78 0.44
CA PHE A 46 1.88 2.13 0.99
C PHE A 46 0.50 2.37 1.60
N GLY A 47 -0.57 1.90 0.94
CA GLY A 47 -1.92 1.97 1.49
C GLY A 47 -2.06 1.21 2.81
N ALA A 48 -1.41 0.04 2.92
CA ALA A 48 -1.35 -0.74 4.15
C ALA A 48 -0.56 -0.01 5.24
N ALA A 49 0.60 0.59 4.93
CA ALA A 49 1.37 1.39 5.87
C ALA A 49 0.59 2.61 6.39
N ALA A 50 -0.19 3.26 5.54
CA ALA A 50 -1.05 4.38 5.92
C ALA A 50 -2.22 3.94 6.83
N ALA A 51 -2.81 2.77 6.57
CA ALA A 51 -3.84 2.20 7.42
C ALA A 51 -3.27 1.78 8.80
N ALA A 52 -2.13 1.10 8.78
CA ALA A 52 -1.45 0.65 9.99
C ALA A 52 -1.01 1.84 10.85
N GLY A 53 -0.38 2.86 10.25
CA GLY A 53 0.04 4.04 11.01
C GLY A 53 -1.12 4.73 11.71
N ARG A 54 -2.27 4.88 11.04
CA ARG A 54 -3.51 5.35 11.68
C ARG A 54 -4.02 4.43 12.78
N LEU A 55 -3.91 3.12 12.60
CA LEU A 55 -4.33 2.12 13.59
C LEU A 55 -3.49 2.19 14.86
N PHE A 56 -2.18 2.40 14.71
CA PHE A 56 -1.22 2.53 15.81
C PHE A 56 -1.11 3.95 16.37
N GLY A 57 -1.79 4.94 15.76
CA GLY A 57 -1.77 6.32 16.22
C GLY A 57 -0.46 7.04 15.93
N LEU A 58 0.23 6.65 14.85
CA LEU A 58 1.49 7.28 14.43
C LEU A 58 1.28 8.76 14.11
N ASP A 59 2.24 9.59 14.50
CA ASP A 59 2.31 10.97 14.05
C ASP A 59 2.82 11.10 12.61
N ALA A 60 2.94 12.33 12.10
CA ALA A 60 3.36 12.58 10.73
C ALA A 60 4.82 12.16 10.46
N GLU A 61 5.72 12.29 11.43
CA GLU A 61 7.12 11.92 11.30
C GLU A 61 7.28 10.39 11.30
N GLU A 62 6.58 9.71 12.21
CA GLU A 62 6.51 8.26 12.28
C GLU A 62 5.86 7.65 11.02
N GLN A 63 4.79 8.28 10.51
CA GLN A 63 4.16 7.85 9.26
C GLN A 63 5.11 8.02 8.06
N SER A 64 5.90 9.09 8.03
CA SER A 64 6.94 9.30 7.01
C SER A 64 8.03 8.22 7.08
N ARG A 65 8.51 7.89 8.29
CA ARG A 65 9.45 6.77 8.49
C ARG A 65 8.86 5.44 8.03
N ALA A 66 7.59 5.17 8.35
CA ALA A 66 6.90 3.96 7.89
C ALA A 66 6.81 3.90 6.36
N PHE A 67 6.56 5.02 5.67
CA PHE A 67 6.60 5.08 4.21
C PHE A 67 8.00 4.88 3.64
N GLY A 68 9.04 5.42 4.29
CA GLY A 68 10.43 5.17 3.91
C GLY A 68 10.78 3.69 3.96
N LEU A 69 10.43 3.01 5.07
CA LEU A 69 10.62 1.57 5.23
C LEU A 69 9.87 0.78 4.14
N VAL A 70 8.59 1.08 3.95
CA VAL A 70 7.78 0.40 2.93
C VAL A 70 8.30 0.65 1.52
N GLY A 71 8.82 1.84 1.21
CA GLY A 71 9.43 2.14 -0.08
C GLY A 71 10.59 1.21 -0.43
N SER A 72 11.36 0.77 0.57
CA SER A 72 12.44 -0.22 0.38
C SER A 72 11.96 -1.68 0.33
N GLN A 73 10.73 -1.97 0.73
CA GLN A 73 10.19 -3.33 0.83
C GLN A 73 9.09 -3.63 -0.20
N ALA A 74 8.52 -2.59 -0.82
CA ALA A 74 7.46 -2.72 -1.80
C ALA A 74 7.96 -3.45 -3.05
N ALA A 75 7.46 -4.65 -3.29
CA ALA A 75 7.86 -5.52 -4.39
C ALA A 75 6.66 -6.32 -4.93
N GLY A 76 6.75 -6.78 -6.18
CA GLY A 76 5.78 -7.69 -6.78
C GLY A 76 5.95 -7.74 -8.28
N SER A 77 6.05 -8.96 -8.83
CA SER A 77 6.27 -9.20 -10.26
C SER A 77 4.98 -9.67 -10.94
N MET A 78 4.80 -9.30 -12.20
CA MET A 78 3.77 -9.84 -13.09
C MET A 78 4.28 -11.00 -13.95
N GLN A 79 5.50 -11.52 -13.72
CA GLN A 79 6.12 -12.61 -14.51
C GLN A 79 5.21 -13.84 -14.68
N PHE A 80 4.35 -14.13 -13.69
CA PHE A 80 3.40 -15.24 -13.78
C PHE A 80 2.44 -15.13 -14.98
N LEU A 81 2.18 -13.93 -15.51
CA LEU A 81 1.38 -13.76 -16.73
C LEU A 81 2.13 -14.18 -18.00
N GLU A 82 3.45 -14.15 -17.97
CA GLU A 82 4.30 -14.55 -19.10
C GLU A 82 4.66 -16.04 -19.03
N GLU A 83 4.92 -16.58 -17.83
CA GLU A 83 5.43 -17.95 -17.64
C GLU A 83 4.40 -18.95 -17.08
N GLY A 84 3.26 -18.49 -16.54
CA GLY A 84 2.31 -19.34 -15.79
C GLY A 84 1.22 -20.02 -16.62
N LEU A 85 1.31 -19.96 -17.96
CA LEU A 85 0.32 -20.53 -18.89
C LEU A 85 0.77 -21.84 -19.56
N GLU A 86 1.96 -22.35 -19.24
CA GLU A 86 2.41 -23.70 -19.58
C GLU A 86 2.14 -24.68 -18.42
#